data_AF-A0A4V3BQG1-F1
#
_entry.id   AF-A0A4V3BQG1-F1
#
_cell.length_a   1.000
_cell.length_b   1.000
_cell.length_c   1.000
_cell.angle_alpha   90.00
_cell.angle_beta   90.00
_cell.angle_gamma   90.00
#
_symmetry.space_group_name_H-M   'P 1'
#
loop_
_entity.id
_entity.type
_entity.pdbx_description
1 polymer ?
#
loop_
_entity_poly.entity_id
_entity_poly.type
_entity_poly.pdbx_seq_one_letter_code
_entity_poly.pdbx_strand_id
1 'polypeptide(L)'
;MLLTSPRLICLASLAILSGAAAAKTNPDCLKHLGGGYGDAECYHGLSVDIAAENNRLYKSIRVTIPAENVHTKLLDEYMKAQDDAIKYCELQRDSGDGWKAEHDGSMFPAIFEQCIYDARKAQNKFLKDILNMTKW
;
A
#
# COMPACT_ATOMS: atom_id res chain seq x y z
N MET A 1 42.33 44.92 -4.27
CA MET A 1 41.42 43.93 -4.85
C MET A 1 40.71 43.20 -3.73
N LEU A 2 39.45 43.54 -3.45
CA LEU A 2 38.53 42.78 -2.61
C LEU A 2 37.14 43.23 -3.06
N LEU A 3 36.60 42.53 -4.06
CA LEU A 3 35.25 42.73 -4.57
C LEU A 3 34.29 41.92 -3.69
N THR A 4 33.58 42.60 -2.79
CA THR A 4 32.41 42.04 -2.10
C THR A 4 31.21 42.10 -3.05
N SER A 5 30.72 40.94 -3.50
CA SER A 5 29.55 40.82 -4.38
C SER A 5 28.27 40.57 -3.57
N PRO A 6 27.22 41.42 -3.67
CA PRO A 6 25.97 41.24 -2.96
C PRO A 6 24.94 40.61 -3.89
N ARG A 7 25.07 39.31 -4.20
CA ARG A 7 24.06 38.58 -4.99
C ARG A 7 23.97 37.13 -4.54
N LEU A 8 23.44 36.90 -3.34
CA LEU A 8 23.09 35.55 -2.87
C LEU A 8 21.90 35.62 -1.91
N ILE A 9 20.81 36.23 -2.36
CA ILE A 9 19.51 36.17 -1.71
C ILE A 9 18.48 36.00 -2.82
N CYS A 10 17.48 35.13 -2.62
CA CYS A 10 16.38 34.75 -3.53
C CYS A 10 16.58 33.51 -4.41
N LEU A 11 16.87 32.35 -3.80
CA LEU A 11 16.53 31.04 -4.37
C LEU A 11 16.02 30.11 -3.25
N ALA A 12 14.93 30.47 -2.57
CA ALA A 12 14.38 29.63 -1.50
C ALA A 12 12.87 29.84 -1.31
N SER A 13 12.04 29.69 -2.33
CA SER A 13 10.57 29.78 -2.13
C SER A 13 9.71 29.14 -3.22
N LEU A 14 9.97 27.90 -3.67
CA LEU A 14 8.98 27.18 -4.49
C LEU A 14 9.13 25.65 -4.38
N ALA A 15 9.15 25.13 -3.16
CA ALA A 15 8.76 23.74 -2.90
C ALA A 15 7.27 23.73 -2.51
N ILE A 16 6.40 24.05 -3.47
CA ILE A 16 4.96 23.88 -3.30
C ILE A 16 4.72 22.37 -3.28
N LEU A 17 4.39 21.87 -2.08
CA LEU A 17 3.91 20.54 -1.80
C LEU A 17 2.89 20.09 -2.85
N SER A 18 3.35 19.32 -3.83
CA SER A 18 2.47 18.53 -4.68
C SER A 18 1.98 17.34 -3.85
N GLY A 19 1.09 17.62 -2.90
CA GLY A 19 0.20 16.60 -2.36
C GLY A 19 -0.78 16.24 -3.45
N ALA A 20 -0.35 15.42 -4.41
CA ALA A 20 -1.24 14.85 -5.40
C ALA A 20 -2.33 14.09 -4.63
N ALA A 21 -3.54 14.64 -4.61
CA ALA A 21 -4.71 13.90 -4.19
C ALA A 21 -4.91 12.80 -5.24
N ALA A 22 -4.30 11.65 -5.01
CA ALA A 22 -4.56 10.47 -5.82
C ALA A 22 -6.06 10.17 -5.70
N ALA A 23 -6.77 10.20 -6.84
CA ALA A 23 -8.16 9.81 -6.88
C ALA A 23 -8.27 8.33 -6.46
N LYS A 24 -9.20 8.03 -5.55
CA LYS A 24 -9.46 6.65 -5.14
C LYS A 24 -10.01 5.84 -6.33
N THR A 25 -9.61 4.59 -6.40
CA THR A 25 -10.16 3.62 -7.36
C THR A 25 -11.61 3.31 -6.99
N ASN A 26 -12.49 3.32 -7.99
CA ASN A 26 -13.90 3.00 -7.77
C ASN A 26 -14.07 1.49 -7.56
N PRO A 27 -14.58 1.02 -6.39
CA PRO A 27 -14.80 -0.41 -6.14
C PRO A 27 -15.81 -1.07 -7.09
N ASP A 28 -16.62 -0.29 -7.83
CA ASP A 28 -17.51 -0.84 -8.86
C ASP A 28 -16.75 -1.57 -9.98
N CYS A 29 -15.45 -1.33 -10.16
CA CYS A 29 -14.65 -2.08 -11.14
C CYS A 29 -14.67 -3.60 -10.87
N LEU A 30 -14.84 -4.02 -9.61
CA LEU A 30 -14.98 -5.44 -9.24
C LEU A 30 -16.25 -6.11 -9.79
N LYS A 31 -17.25 -5.32 -10.22
CA LYS A 31 -18.48 -5.84 -10.86
C LYS A 31 -18.28 -6.15 -12.35
N HIS A 32 -17.16 -5.72 -12.92
CA HIS A 32 -16.88 -5.78 -14.35
C HIS A 32 -15.65 -6.64 -14.68
N LEU A 33 -15.29 -7.55 -13.78
CA LEU A 33 -14.15 -8.46 -13.96
C LEU A 33 -14.42 -9.42 -15.12
N GLY A 34 -13.44 -9.53 -16.01
CA GLY A 34 -13.55 -10.28 -17.27
C GLY A 34 -12.34 -11.13 -17.63
N GLY A 35 -11.33 -11.21 -16.75
CA GLY A 35 -10.12 -12.02 -16.94
C GLY A 35 -9.01 -11.34 -17.73
N GLY A 36 -8.90 -10.01 -17.67
CA GLY A 36 -7.94 -9.23 -18.47
C GLY A 36 -7.11 -8.22 -17.69
N TYR A 37 -6.37 -7.38 -18.42
CA TYR A 37 -5.52 -6.32 -17.84
C TYR A 37 -6.32 -5.30 -17.00
N GLY A 38 -7.57 -5.01 -17.38
CA GLY A 38 -8.45 -4.15 -16.60
C GLY A 38 -8.76 -4.70 -15.19
N ASP A 39 -8.77 -6.03 -15.02
CA ASP A 39 -8.92 -6.65 -13.70
C ASP A 39 -7.68 -6.37 -12.85
N ALA A 40 -6.47 -6.50 -13.44
CA ALA A 40 -5.22 -6.18 -12.76
C ALA A 40 -5.17 -4.70 -12.32
N GLU A 41 -5.57 -3.77 -13.18
CA GLU A 41 -5.64 -2.34 -12.82
C GLU A 41 -6.66 -2.07 -11.71
N CYS A 42 -7.83 -2.72 -11.76
CA CYS A 42 -8.85 -2.62 -10.73
C CYS A 42 -8.33 -3.10 -9.37
N TYR A 43 -7.77 -4.32 -9.33
CA TYR A 43 -7.20 -4.88 -8.10
C TYR A 43 -6.02 -4.07 -7.58
N HIS A 44 -5.12 -3.63 -8.47
CA HIS A 44 -3.98 -2.80 -8.09
C HIS A 44 -4.42 -1.49 -7.43
N GLY A 45 -5.30 -0.74 -8.09
CA GLY A 45 -5.79 0.54 -7.59
C GLY A 45 -6.49 0.41 -6.24
N LEU A 46 -7.36 -0.60 -6.11
CA LEU A 46 -8.01 -0.89 -4.83
C LEU A 46 -7.02 -1.34 -3.74
N SER A 47 -5.99 -2.11 -4.09
CA SER A 47 -4.93 -2.51 -3.17
C SER A 47 -4.15 -1.32 -2.63
N VAL A 48 -3.81 -0.36 -3.49
CA VAL A 48 -3.14 0.89 -3.11
C VAL A 48 -4.01 1.70 -2.15
N ASP A 49 -5.29 1.85 -2.45
CA ASP A 49 -6.24 2.56 -1.58
C ASP A 49 -6.37 1.91 -0.20
N ILE A 50 -6.47 0.57 -0.16
CA ILE A 50 -6.56 -0.18 1.09
C ILE A 50 -5.25 -0.10 1.85
N ALA A 51 -4.09 -0.19 1.19
CA ALA A 51 -2.79 -0.04 1.85
C ALA A 51 -2.62 1.35 2.48
N ALA A 52 -3.08 2.40 1.81
CA ALA A 52 -3.11 3.75 2.38
C ALA A 52 -4.03 3.84 3.60
N GLU A 53 -5.20 3.19 3.58
CA GLU A 53 -6.08 3.08 4.74
C GLU A 53 -5.44 2.27 5.88
N ASN A 54 -4.78 1.15 5.59
CA ASN A 54 -4.07 0.32 6.57
C ASN A 54 -2.99 1.12 7.29
N ASN A 55 -2.24 1.96 6.58
CA ASN A 55 -1.26 2.85 7.19
C ASN A 55 -1.92 3.89 8.14
N ARG A 56 -3.09 4.43 7.76
CA ARG A 56 -3.85 5.34 8.66
C ARG A 56 -4.35 4.61 9.91
N LEU A 57 -4.87 3.39 9.77
CA LEU A 57 -5.29 2.55 10.90
C LEU A 57 -4.12 2.20 11.80
N TYR A 58 -2.99 1.76 11.22
CA TYR A 58 -1.75 1.50 11.94
C TYR A 58 -1.34 2.71 12.79
N LYS A 59 -1.27 3.91 12.21
CA LYS A 59 -0.93 5.13 12.97
C LYS A 59 -1.94 5.42 14.10
N SER A 60 -3.22 5.17 13.85
CA SER A 60 -4.28 5.38 14.83
C SER A 60 -4.20 4.39 15.99
N ILE A 61 -3.83 3.12 15.74
CA ILE A 61 -3.60 2.12 16.79
C ILE A 61 -2.29 2.44 17.52
N ARG A 62 -1.24 2.81 16.78
CA ARG A 62 0.09 3.05 17.33
C ARG A 62 0.10 4.09 18.45
N VAL A 63 -0.75 5.12 18.34
CA VAL A 63 -0.90 6.19 19.36
C VAL A 63 -1.71 5.76 20.60
N THR A 64 -2.47 4.66 20.55
CA THR A 64 -3.19 4.15 21.73
C THR A 64 -2.31 3.25 22.59
N ILE A 65 -1.19 2.77 22.05
CA ILE A 65 -0.23 1.94 22.78
C ILE A 65 0.66 2.84 23.66
N PRO A 66 0.77 2.57 24.98
CA PRO A 66 1.66 3.32 25.86
C PRO A 66 3.12 3.31 25.38
N ALA A 67 3.86 4.36 25.71
CA ALA A 67 5.29 4.44 25.41
C ALA A 67 6.04 3.24 26.03
N GLU A 68 7.07 2.75 25.33
CA GLU A 68 7.92 1.62 25.73
C GLU A 68 7.19 0.27 25.90
N ASN A 69 5.90 0.20 25.59
CA ASN A 69 5.16 -1.05 25.61
C ASN A 69 5.58 -1.96 24.44
N VAL A 70 5.86 -3.24 24.71
CA VAL A 70 6.31 -4.25 23.72
C VAL A 70 5.38 -4.40 22.52
N HIS A 71 4.08 -4.13 22.68
CA HIS A 71 3.09 -4.23 21.59
C HIS A 71 3.30 -3.18 20.50
N THR A 72 4.03 -2.10 20.79
CA THR A 72 4.59 -1.18 19.80
C THR A 72 5.33 -1.95 18.72
N LYS A 73 6.35 -2.70 19.14
CA LYS A 73 7.26 -3.40 18.23
C LYS A 73 6.53 -4.52 17.51
N LEU A 74 5.62 -5.21 18.20
CA LEU A 74 4.80 -6.25 17.60
C LEU A 74 3.88 -5.71 16.49
N LEU A 75 3.30 -4.51 16.66
CA LEU A 75 2.50 -3.87 15.63
C LEU A 75 3.36 -3.45 14.42
N ASP A 76 4.55 -2.89 14.67
CA ASP A 76 5.49 -2.50 13.61
C ASP A 76 5.96 -3.73 12.81
N GLU A 77 6.30 -4.82 13.51
CA GLU A 77 6.68 -6.11 12.93
C GLU A 77 5.53 -6.74 12.14
N TYR A 78 4.29 -6.65 12.64
CA TYR A 78 3.11 -7.08 11.90
C TYR A 78 2.96 -6.36 10.57
N MET A 79 3.08 -5.02 10.56
CA MET A 79 2.99 -4.24 9.32
C MET A 79 4.04 -4.67 8.31
N LYS A 80 5.29 -4.85 8.77
CA LYS A 80 6.39 -5.35 7.93
C LYS A 80 6.11 -6.75 7.40
N ALA A 81 5.63 -7.66 8.24
CA ALA A 81 5.35 -9.04 7.82
C ALA A 81 4.25 -9.10 6.74
N GLN A 82 3.23 -8.23 6.82
CA GLN A 82 2.20 -8.12 5.80
C GLN A 82 2.75 -7.63 4.45
N ASP A 83 3.68 -6.67 4.47
CA ASP A 83 4.34 -6.18 3.25
C ASP A 83 5.26 -7.25 2.65
N ASP A 84 6.07 -7.89 3.48
CA ASP A 84 7.01 -8.94 3.05
C ASP A 84 6.28 -10.19 2.50
N ALA A 85 5.04 -10.43 2.94
CA ALA A 85 4.24 -11.57 2.51
C ALA A 85 3.68 -11.44 1.08
N ILE A 86 3.57 -10.22 0.53
CA ILE A 86 3.00 -9.99 -0.81
C ILE A 86 3.75 -10.73 -1.91
N LYS A 87 5.08 -10.89 -1.80
CA LYS A 87 5.86 -11.63 -2.77
C LYS A 87 5.37 -13.08 -2.97
N TYR A 88 4.73 -13.67 -1.95
CA TYR A 88 4.20 -15.03 -2.06
C TYR A 88 2.97 -15.12 -2.99
N CYS A 89 2.39 -13.99 -3.42
CA CYS A 89 1.38 -13.97 -4.48
C CYS A 89 1.93 -14.45 -5.84
N GLU A 90 3.25 -14.43 -6.03
CA GLU A 90 3.90 -15.05 -7.19
C GLU A 90 3.59 -16.54 -7.26
N LEU A 91 3.48 -17.25 -6.12
CA LEU A 91 3.14 -18.67 -6.11
C LEU A 91 1.77 -18.95 -6.75
N GLN A 92 0.77 -18.12 -6.45
CA GLN A 92 -0.56 -18.28 -7.03
C GLN A 92 -0.54 -17.98 -8.53
N ARG A 93 0.14 -16.90 -8.92
CA ARG A 93 0.33 -16.53 -10.34
C ARG A 93 1.02 -17.65 -11.12
N ASP A 94 2.19 -18.08 -10.65
CA ASP A 94 3.05 -19.04 -11.35
C ASP A 94 2.42 -20.42 -11.41
N SER A 95 1.66 -20.82 -10.38
CA SER A 95 0.89 -22.07 -10.43
C SER A 95 -0.17 -22.07 -11.55
N GLY A 96 -0.72 -20.90 -11.89
CA GLY A 96 -1.66 -20.72 -13.00
C GLY A 96 -1.00 -20.76 -14.38
N ASP A 97 0.29 -20.39 -14.48
CA ASP A 97 1.08 -20.40 -15.73
C ASP A 97 2.01 -21.62 -15.86
N GLY A 98 1.70 -22.70 -15.14
CA GLY A 98 2.48 -23.94 -15.22
C GLY A 98 3.92 -23.80 -14.73
N TRP A 99 4.15 -22.96 -13.72
CA TRP A 99 5.43 -22.71 -13.04
C TRP A 99 6.49 -22.01 -13.88
N LYS A 100 6.10 -21.30 -14.94
CA LYS A 100 7.04 -20.44 -15.68
C LYS A 100 7.42 -19.22 -14.84
N ALA A 101 8.72 -18.96 -14.74
CA ALA A 101 9.27 -17.79 -14.06
C ALA A 101 9.41 -16.56 -14.98
N GLU A 102 9.38 -16.76 -16.29
CA GLU A 102 9.43 -15.69 -17.29
C GLU A 102 8.02 -15.33 -17.72
N HIS A 103 7.66 -14.05 -17.62
CA HIS A 103 6.32 -13.57 -17.93
C HIS A 103 6.35 -12.62 -19.12
N ASP A 104 5.55 -12.94 -20.15
CA ASP A 104 5.39 -12.14 -21.36
C ASP A 104 4.39 -10.96 -21.20
N GLY A 105 3.91 -10.75 -19.97
CA GLY A 105 2.92 -9.73 -19.62
C GLY A 105 1.46 -10.12 -19.94
N SER A 106 1.20 -11.35 -20.41
CA SER A 106 -0.15 -11.80 -20.74
C SER A 106 -0.86 -12.49 -19.56
N MET A 107 -2.18 -12.25 -19.44
CA MET A 107 -3.25 -12.85 -18.62
C MET A 107 -3.07 -13.05 -17.08
N PHE A 108 -1.86 -13.29 -16.59
CA PHE A 108 -1.56 -13.54 -15.18
C PHE A 108 -1.40 -12.32 -14.25
N PRO A 109 -1.30 -11.03 -14.68
CA PRO A 109 -1.15 -9.95 -13.72
C PRO A 109 -2.39 -9.78 -12.83
N ALA A 110 -3.58 -10.14 -13.32
CA ALA A 110 -4.81 -10.07 -12.52
C ALA A 110 -4.80 -11.02 -11.32
N ILE A 111 -4.26 -12.24 -11.46
CA ILE A 111 -4.17 -13.21 -10.36
C ILE A 111 -3.23 -12.70 -9.27
N PHE A 112 -2.09 -12.15 -9.67
CA PHE A 112 -1.13 -11.56 -8.73
C PHE A 112 -1.74 -10.36 -7.98
N GLU A 113 -2.31 -9.41 -8.72
CA GLU A 113 -2.92 -8.21 -8.13
C GLU A 113 -4.15 -8.55 -7.27
N GLN A 114 -4.94 -9.56 -7.65
CA GLN A 114 -6.05 -10.04 -6.83
C GLN A 114 -5.55 -10.59 -5.48
N CYS A 115 -4.49 -11.40 -5.49
CA CYS A 115 -3.90 -11.91 -4.25
C CYS A 115 -3.44 -10.77 -3.33
N ILE A 116 -2.82 -9.71 -3.89
CA ILE A 116 -2.45 -8.52 -3.12
C ILE A 116 -3.68 -7.83 -2.55
N TYR A 117 -4.73 -7.64 -3.36
CA TYR A 117 -5.97 -7.01 -2.94
C TYR A 117 -6.60 -7.75 -1.75
N ASP A 118 -6.69 -9.08 -1.83
CA ASP A 118 -7.27 -9.90 -0.77
C ASP A 118 -6.42 -9.86 0.50
N ALA A 119 -5.09 -9.91 0.38
CA ALA A 119 -4.17 -9.78 1.51
C ALA A 119 -4.32 -8.41 2.21
N ARG A 120 -4.36 -7.32 1.44
CA ARG A 120 -4.54 -5.96 1.98
C ARG A 120 -5.90 -5.79 2.66
N LYS A 121 -6.94 -6.38 2.10
CA LYS A 121 -8.30 -6.37 2.67
C LYS A 121 -8.37 -7.16 3.98
N ALA A 122 -7.72 -8.31 4.07
CA ALA A 122 -7.61 -9.07 5.31
C ALA A 122 -6.84 -8.29 6.38
N GLN A 123 -5.70 -7.68 6.03
CA GLN A 123 -4.94 -6.79 6.91
C GLN A 123 -5.79 -5.62 7.41
N ASN A 124 -6.58 -5.00 6.53
CA ASN A 124 -7.47 -3.88 6.86
C ASN A 124 -8.50 -4.27 7.91
N LYS A 125 -9.15 -5.42 7.72
CA LYS A 125 -10.12 -5.94 8.68
C LYS A 125 -9.46 -6.16 10.05
N PHE A 126 -8.31 -6.83 10.09
CA PHE A 126 -7.60 -7.08 11.34
C PHE A 126 -7.25 -5.78 12.09
N LEU A 127 -6.74 -4.76 11.39
CA LEU A 127 -6.42 -3.46 11.99
C LEU A 127 -7.68 -2.73 12.48
N LYS A 128 -8.79 -2.78 11.75
CA LYS A 128 -10.08 -2.24 12.21
C LYS A 128 -10.55 -2.92 13.49
N ASP A 129 -10.42 -4.25 13.56
CA ASP A 129 -10.80 -5.01 14.75
C ASP A 129 -9.93 -4.61 15.95
N ILE A 130 -8.61 -4.47 15.79
CA ILE A 130 -7.73 -3.95 16.87
C ILE A 130 -8.16 -2.56 17.32
N LEU A 131 -8.35 -1.62 16.38
CA LEU A 131 -8.72 -0.24 16.70
C LEU A 131 -10.09 -0.14 17.38
N ASN A 132 -11.00 -1.08 17.10
CA ASN A 132 -12.28 -1.15 17.81
C ASN A 132 -12.08 -1.65 19.25
N MET A 133 -11.22 -2.64 19.46
CA MET A 133 -10.91 -3.16 20.81
C MET A 133 -10.19 -2.13 21.70
N THR A 134 -9.46 -1.15 21.13
CA THR A 134 -8.82 -0.09 21.93
C THR A 134 -9.83 0.94 22.47
N LYS A 135 -11.11 0.85 22.10
CA LYS A 135 -12.18 1.77 22.53
C LYS A 135 -13.13 1.16 23.56
N TRP A 136 -12.96 -0.13 23.88
CA TRP A 136 -13.72 -0.83 24.91
C TRP A 136 -13.13 -0.53 26.29
#